data_AF-A0AAE5CRA1-F1
#
_entry.id   AF-A0AAE5CRA1-F1
#
_cell.length_a   1.000
_cell.length_b   1.000
_cell.length_c   1.000
_cell.angle_alpha   90.00
_cell.angle_beta   90.00
_cell.angle_gamma   90.00
#
_symmetry.space_group_name_H-M   'P 1'
#
loop_
_entity.id
_entity.type
_entity.pdbx_description
1 polymer ?
#
loop_
_entity_poly.entity_id
_entity_poly.type
_entity_poly.pdbx_seq_one_letter_code
_entity_poly.pdbx_strand_id
1 'polypeptide(L)'
;MSRFLRVGIFLDRLEDIAEAAGMLSDVVRSSGDVNLAKAVELAEDIESMAKELLNIITRWNCEPLIYTGAGTTEEIITLLDSLLKDAEKRSR
;
A
#
# COMPACT_ATOMS: atom_id res chain seq x y z
N MET A 1 -21.79 1.01 -7.60
CA MET A 1 -20.44 1.34 -7.10
C MET A 1 -19.45 0.37 -7.71
N SER A 2 -18.27 0.85 -8.11
CA SER A 2 -17.18 -0.02 -8.58
C SER A 2 -16.72 -0.94 -7.44
N ARG A 3 -16.35 -2.19 -7.76
CA ARG A 3 -15.68 -3.12 -6.82
C ARG A 3 -14.16 -2.95 -6.80
N PHE A 4 -13.65 -1.96 -7.51
CA PHE A 4 -12.22 -1.65 -7.59
C PHE A 4 -11.94 -0.36 -6.85
N LEU A 5 -11.03 -0.44 -5.88
CA LEU A 5 -10.43 0.72 -5.23
C LEU A 5 -9.11 1.05 -5.91
N ARG A 6 -8.90 2.36 -6.11
CA ARG A 6 -7.60 2.88 -6.56
C ARG A 6 -6.62 2.83 -5.40
N VAL A 7 -5.42 2.32 -5.67
CA VAL A 7 -4.38 2.24 -4.65
C VAL A 7 -3.87 3.61 -4.21
N GLY A 8 -4.08 4.67 -4.98
CA GLY A 8 -3.74 6.03 -4.57
C GLY A 8 -4.25 6.41 -3.18
N ILE A 9 -5.39 5.86 -2.73
CA ILE A 9 -5.93 6.08 -1.37
C ILE A 9 -4.97 5.58 -0.27
N PHE A 10 -4.17 4.56 -0.56
CA PHE A 10 -3.17 4.02 0.36
C PHE A 10 -1.83 4.75 0.29
N LEU A 11 -1.50 5.39 -0.84
CA LEU A 11 -0.23 6.10 -0.99
C LEU A 11 -0.11 7.23 0.02
N ASP A 12 -1.10 8.13 0.05
CA ASP A 12 -1.15 9.24 1.01
C ASP A 12 -1.07 8.73 2.45
N ARG A 13 -1.72 7.60 2.75
CA ARG A 13 -1.70 6.99 4.10
C ARG A 13 -0.37 6.36 4.46
N LEU A 14 0.32 5.75 3.50
CA LEU A 14 1.66 5.20 3.73
C LEU A 14 2.68 6.32 3.96
N GLU A 15 2.54 7.44 3.26
CA GLU A 15 3.35 8.65 3.50
C GLU A 15 3.09 9.21 4.91
N ASP A 16 1.82 9.40 5.29
CA ASP A 16 1.43 9.85 6.63
C ASP A 16 2.02 8.94 7.73
N ILE A 17 1.97 7.62 7.54
CA ILE A 17 2.48 6.64 8.51
C ILE A 17 4.01 6.71 8.61
N ALA A 18 4.71 6.80 7.49
CA ALA A 18 6.17 6.92 7.47
C ALA A 18 6.63 8.20 8.17
N GLU A 19 5.96 9.33 7.90
CA GLU A 19 6.26 10.61 8.57
C GLU A 19 5.99 10.53 10.08
N ALA A 20 4.81 10.04 10.49
CA ALA A 20 4.46 9.93 11.90
C ALA A 20 5.42 9.00 12.68
N ALA A 21 5.85 7.90 12.06
CA ALA A 21 6.81 6.97 12.65
C ALA A 21 8.21 7.62 12.80
N GLY A 22 8.67 8.37 11.80
CA GLY A 22 9.90 9.16 11.87
C GLY A 22 9.85 10.22 12.98
N MET A 23 8.75 10.99 13.06
CA MET A 23 8.56 11.98 14.12
C MET A 23 8.55 11.34 15.51
N LEU A 24 7.93 10.17 15.66
CA LEU A 24 7.92 9.44 16.92
C LEU A 24 9.34 9.02 17.33
N SER A 25 10.12 8.48 16.40
CA SER A 25 11.50 8.06 16.69
C SER A 25 12.38 9.25 17.09
N ASP A 26 12.22 10.41 16.45
CA ASP A 26 12.94 11.65 16.76
C ASP A 26 12.57 12.21 18.15
N VAL A 27 11.28 12.22 18.50
CA VAL A 27 10.81 12.67 19.83
C VAL A 27 11.35 11.75 20.92
N VAL A 28 11.34 10.44 20.69
CA VAL A 28 11.85 9.48 21.67
C VAL A 28 13.37 9.61 21.82
N ARG A 29 14.12 9.76 20.72
CA ARG A 29 15.58 9.96 20.76
C ARG A 29 15.97 11.26 21.49
N SER A 30 15.26 12.35 21.23
CA SER A 30 15.52 13.64 21.87
C SER A 30 15.16 13.68 23.36
N SER A 31 14.31 12.77 23.85
CA SER A 31 14.00 12.64 25.27
C SER A 31 15.18 12.13 26.12
N GLY A 32 16.16 11.45 25.51
CA GLY A 32 17.30 10.86 26.21
C GLY A 32 16.97 9.67 27.12
N ASP A 33 15.71 9.19 27.12
CA ASP A 33 15.30 8.04 27.93
C ASP A 33 15.76 6.72 27.29
N VAL A 34 16.79 6.12 27.89
CA VAL A 34 17.39 4.85 27.45
C VAL A 34 16.38 3.69 27.55
N ASN A 35 15.36 3.79 28.41
CA ASN A 35 14.33 2.75 28.53
C ASN A 35 13.40 2.69 27.31
N LEU A 36 13.43 3.70 26.44
CA LEU A 36 12.61 3.78 25.24
C LEU A 36 13.33 3.29 23.98
N ALA A 37 14.51 2.67 24.10
CA ALA A 37 15.26 2.13 22.97
C ALA A 37 14.41 1.18 22.09
N LYS A 38 13.60 0.34 22.73
CA LYS A 38 12.68 -0.57 22.01
C LYS A 38 11.56 0.18 21.27
N ALA A 39 11.10 1.32 21.79
CA ALA A 39 10.10 2.14 21.12
C ALA A 39 10.67 2.81 19.87
N VAL A 40 11.94 3.23 19.91
CA VAL A 40 12.66 3.74 18.73
C VAL A 40 12.76 2.66 17.66
N GLU A 41 13.23 1.47 18.02
CA GLU A 41 13.36 0.33 17.10
C GLU A 41 12.03 0.03 16.41
N LEU A 42 10.93 -0.08 17.18
CA LEU A 42 9.59 -0.32 16.62
C LEU A 42 9.12 0.82 15.71
N ALA A 43 9.44 2.08 16.01
CA ALA A 43 9.09 3.21 15.18
C ALA A 43 9.86 3.18 13.85
N GLU A 44 11.16 2.90 13.88
CA GLU A 44 11.99 2.76 12.68
C GLU A 44 11.56 1.59 11.81
N ASP A 45 11.16 0.47 12.42
CA ASP A 45 10.61 -0.68 11.70
C ASP A 45 9.30 -0.31 10.96
N ILE A 46 8.39 0.41 11.63
CA ILE A 46 7.13 0.87 11.01
C ILE A 46 7.42 1.83 9.85
N GLU A 47 8.33 2.76 10.04
CA GLU A 47 8.76 3.69 8.99
C GLU A 47 9.36 2.94 7.79
N SER A 48 10.23 1.96 8.03
CA SER A 48 10.84 1.14 6.98
C SER A 48 9.78 0.36 6.19
N MET A 49 8.87 -0.32 6.89
CA MET A 49 7.77 -1.07 6.24
C MET A 49 6.90 -0.17 5.36
N ALA A 50 6.55 1.02 5.84
CA ALA A 50 5.73 1.98 5.08
C ALA A 50 6.46 2.46 3.82
N LYS A 51 7.75 2.81 3.94
CA LYS A 51 8.59 3.24 2.80
C LYS A 51 8.82 2.11 1.79
N GLU A 52 9.00 0.88 2.24
CA GLU A 52 9.14 -0.28 1.35
C GLU A 52 7.87 -0.49 0.52
N LEU A 53 6.69 -0.45 1.16
CA LEU A 53 5.41 -0.56 0.46
C LEU A 53 5.22 0.58 -0.55
N LEU A 54 5.54 1.81 -0.17
CA LEU A 54 5.48 2.97 -1.07
C LEU A 54 6.37 2.79 -2.30
N ASN A 55 7.62 2.34 -2.09
CA ASN A 55 8.57 2.08 -3.18
C ASN A 55 8.10 0.94 -4.11
N ILE A 56 7.45 -0.09 -3.57
CA ILE A 56 6.89 -1.17 -4.40
C ILE A 56 5.77 -0.65 -5.30
N ILE A 57 4.83 0.12 -4.74
CA ILE A 57 3.65 0.61 -5.48
C ILE A 57 4.06 1.61 -6.55
N THR A 58 4.99 2.53 -6.23
CA THR A 58 5.43 3.59 -7.16
C THR A 58 6.27 3.07 -8.34
N ARG A 59 6.79 1.85 -8.26
CA ARG A 59 7.53 1.20 -9.37
C ARG A 59 6.63 0.61 -10.45
N TRP A 60 5.32 0.53 -10.23
CA TRP A 60 4.42 -0.06 -11.22
C TRP A 60 4.14 0.91 -12.38
N ASN A 61 4.05 0.38 -13.59
CA ASN A 61 3.85 1.17 -14.81
C ASN A 61 2.47 1.85 -14.88
N CYS A 62 1.55 1.46 -14.00
CA CYS A 62 0.21 2.01 -13.89
C CYS A 62 -0.25 1.97 -12.43
N GLU A 63 -1.22 2.83 -12.10
CA GLU A 63 -1.84 2.83 -10.78
C GLU A 63 -2.57 1.50 -10.56
N PRO A 64 -2.22 0.74 -9.50
CA PRO A 64 -2.89 -0.51 -9.24
C PRO A 64 -4.31 -0.35 -8.74
N LEU A 65 -5.09 -1.40 -8.98
CA LEU A 65 -6.47 -1.53 -8.53
C LEU A 65 -6.57 -2.70 -7.54
N ILE A 66 -7.22 -2.45 -6.41
CA ILE A 66 -7.56 -3.48 -5.44
C ILE A 66 -9.01 -3.88 -5.67
N TYR A 67 -9.25 -5.17 -5.94
CA TYR A 67 -10.59 -5.72 -5.98
C TYR A 67 -11.11 -5.97 -4.56
N THR A 68 -12.24 -5.38 -4.20
CA THR A 68 -12.87 -5.49 -2.86
C THR A 68 -14.19 -6.25 -2.89
N GLY A 69 -14.49 -6.93 -3.99
CA GLY A 69 -15.68 -7.78 -4.09
C GLY A 69 -15.49 -9.15 -3.47
N ALA A 70 -16.57 -9.92 -3.39
CA ALA A 70 -16.51 -11.33 -3.05
C ALA A 70 -15.96 -12.17 -4.22
N GLY A 71 -15.30 -13.27 -3.88
CA GLY A 71 -14.68 -14.20 -4.82
C GLY A 71 -13.24 -14.52 -4.42
N THR A 72 -12.74 -15.62 -4.93
CA THR A 72 -11.33 -15.99 -4.86
C THR A 72 -10.51 -15.28 -5.93
N THR A 73 -9.21 -15.17 -5.74
CA THR A 73 -8.29 -14.57 -6.72
C THR A 73 -8.46 -15.19 -8.12
N GLU A 74 -8.57 -16.52 -8.20
CA GLU A 74 -8.71 -17.26 -9.47
C GLU A 74 -10.02 -16.94 -10.21
N GLU A 75 -11.12 -16.82 -9.48
CA GLU A 75 -12.43 -16.45 -10.05
C GLU A 75 -12.39 -15.03 -10.63
N ILE A 76 -11.71 -14.12 -9.94
CA ILE A 76 -11.57 -12.73 -10.40
C ILE A 76 -10.62 -12.63 -11.60
N ILE A 77 -9.51 -13.37 -11.62
CA ILE A 77 -8.62 -13.45 -12.78
C ILE A 77 -9.40 -13.96 -14.00
N THR A 78 -10.14 -15.07 -13.84
CA THR A 78 -10.95 -15.66 -14.91
C THR A 78 -11.99 -14.68 -15.44
N LEU A 79 -12.64 -13.92 -14.55
CA LEU A 79 -13.57 -12.86 -14.92
C LEU A 79 -12.88 -11.77 -15.75
N LEU A 80 -11.73 -11.25 -15.29
CA LEU A 80 -10.98 -10.21 -15.99
C LEU A 80 -10.53 -10.68 -17.39
N ASP A 81 -10.04 -11.90 -17.51
CA ASP A 81 -9.64 -12.51 -18.78
C ASP A 81 -10.81 -12.61 -19.78
N SER A 82 -12.00 -12.95 -19.29
CA SER A 82 -13.21 -13.00 -20.14
C SER A 82 -13.58 -11.61 -20.67
N LEU A 83 -13.50 -10.58 -19.83
CA LEU A 83 -13.81 -9.20 -20.21
C LEU A 83 -12.81 -8.67 -21.24
N LEU A 84 -11.54 -9.01 -21.12
CA LEU A 84 -10.50 -8.65 -22.09
C LEU A 84 -10.78 -9.29 -23.46
N LYS A 85 -11.07 -10.59 -23.50
CA LYS A 85 -11.42 -11.30 -24.75
C LYS A 85 -12.66 -10.72 -25.42
N ASP A 86 -13.65 -10.32 -24.64
CA ASP A 86 -14.88 -9.71 -25.17
C ASP A 86 -14.63 -8.30 -25.72
N ALA A 87 -13.76 -7.52 -25.07
CA ALA A 87 -13.37 -6.20 -25.57
C ALA A 87 -12.61 -6.30 -26.91
N GLU A 88 -11.69 -7.25 -27.06
CA GLU A 88 -10.97 -7.51 -28.31
C GLU A 88 -11.87 -7.93 -29.48
N LYS A 89 -12.95 -8.67 -29.18
CA LYS A 89 -13.94 -9.04 -30.21
C LYS A 89 -14.77 -7.86 -30.68
N ARG A 90 -15.06 -6.90 -29.80
CA ARG A 90 -15.89 -5.72 -30.11
C ARG A 90 -15.11 -4.62 -30.84
N SER A 91 -13.79 -4.65 -30.80
CA SER A 91 -12.93 -3.69 -31.52
C SER A 91 -12.56 -4.13 -32.94
N ARG A 92 -13.03 -5.29 -33.39
CA ARG A 92 -12.96 -5.79 -34.77
C ARG A 92 -14.31 -5.64 -35.47
#